data_AF-J2QHT0-F1
#
_entry.id   AF-J2QHT0-F1
#
_cell.length_a   1.000
_cell.length_b   1.000
_cell.length_c   1.000
_cell.angle_alpha   90.00
_cell.angle_beta   90.00
_cell.angle_gamma   90.00
#
_symmetry.space_group_name_H-M   'P 1'
#
loop_
_entity.id
_entity.type
_entity.pdbx_description
1 polymer ?
#
loop_
_entity_poly.entity_id
_entity_poly.type
_entity_poly.pdbx_seq_one_letter_code
_entity_poly.pdbx_strand_id
1 'polypeptide(L)'
;MTLQDRSTDQTTTPPSTINSLSEQTALNSFYLRELAEPSAYKMAPIHHEYTRTHRLEDEWNAYEESRLDKTRLPKNAAEFLKWYTRLHSTHRDEVSAFFTWLAEESTLEELSFYIAMEEQVDGRFDDVIALAQLGMTGDMKLALAENYWDEMGLGTLSEMHTVLFRKSAATLHELIGPQARVQQAPAEALKNGNLLLMYALRRQYHPRLLGALAILEHTAPYRFSRTVKAMRRLHMPEDVIYYHDMHIKIDANHGKQLLYRVLMPLAKSCPEAIEEMCIGCLIRYNVAVDYYKSIELAMKNNKTLLT
;
A
#
# COMPACT_ATOMS: atom_id res chain seq x y z
N MET A 1 -43.02 -5.71 -45.15
CA MET A 1 -42.78 -4.82 -43.99
C MET A 1 -41.73 -5.52 -43.14
N THR A 2 -40.47 -5.12 -43.32
CA THR A 2 -39.28 -5.85 -42.88
C THR A 2 -38.96 -5.50 -41.43
N LEU A 3 -38.83 -6.52 -40.58
CA LEU A 3 -38.40 -6.38 -39.19
C LEU A 3 -36.89 -6.10 -39.18
N GLN A 4 -36.51 -4.92 -38.71
CA GLN A 4 -35.11 -4.56 -38.43
C GLN A 4 -34.76 -5.03 -37.02
N ASP A 5 -33.86 -6.01 -36.99
CA ASP A 5 -33.15 -6.49 -35.82
C ASP A 5 -32.19 -5.40 -35.34
N ARG A 6 -32.40 -4.86 -34.14
CA ARG A 6 -31.45 -3.95 -33.48
C ARG A 6 -30.67 -4.77 -32.49
N SER A 7 -29.50 -5.26 -32.92
CA SER A 7 -28.47 -5.73 -32.01
C SER A 7 -28.05 -4.56 -31.13
N THR A 8 -28.29 -4.67 -29.83
CA THR A 8 -27.72 -3.78 -28.82
C THR A 8 -26.22 -3.99 -28.78
N ASP A 9 -25.50 -3.09 -29.43
CA ASP A 9 -24.06 -2.95 -29.33
C ASP A 9 -23.73 -2.57 -27.87
N GLN A 10 -23.18 -3.53 -27.13
CA GLN A 10 -22.61 -3.28 -25.81
C GLN A 10 -21.42 -2.36 -26.03
N THR A 11 -21.63 -1.07 -25.78
CA THR A 11 -20.57 -0.07 -25.69
C THR A 11 -19.64 -0.48 -24.56
N THR A 12 -18.61 -1.24 -24.92
CA THR A 12 -17.46 -1.48 -24.07
C THR A 12 -16.79 -0.12 -23.89
N THR A 13 -16.99 0.49 -22.71
CA THR A 13 -16.17 1.63 -22.28
C THR A 13 -14.71 1.24 -22.46
N PRO A 14 -13.88 2.06 -23.14
CA PRO A 14 -12.47 1.77 -23.27
C PRO A 14 -11.87 1.55 -21.87
N PRO A 15 -10.89 0.63 -21.73
CA PRO A 15 -10.26 0.39 -20.43
C PRO A 15 -9.73 1.71 -19.89
N SER A 16 -10.12 2.04 -18.66
CA SER A 16 -9.75 3.31 -18.05
C SER A 16 -8.23 3.43 -18.03
N THR A 17 -7.70 4.45 -18.71
CA THR A 17 -6.26 4.73 -18.79
C THR A 17 -5.67 5.13 -17.43
N ILE A 18 -6.50 5.30 -16.40
CA ILE A 18 -6.08 5.67 -15.04
C ILE A 18 -5.17 4.64 -14.37
N ASN A 19 -5.28 3.36 -14.77
CA ASN A 19 -4.41 2.29 -14.30
C ASN A 19 -3.13 2.17 -15.13
N SER A 20 -2.94 2.99 -16.15
CA SER A 20 -1.70 2.99 -16.93
C SER A 20 -0.54 3.48 -16.08
N LEU A 21 0.65 2.98 -16.39
CA LEU A 21 1.87 3.41 -15.73
C LEU A 21 2.09 4.92 -15.88
N SER A 22 1.72 5.51 -17.03
CA SER A 22 1.85 6.95 -17.27
C SER A 22 1.03 7.78 -16.29
N GLU A 23 -0.25 7.43 -16.09
CA GLU A 23 -1.10 8.18 -15.16
C GLU A 23 -0.71 7.95 -13.70
N GLN A 24 -0.34 6.71 -13.34
CA GLN A 24 0.14 6.42 -11.98
C GLN A 24 1.49 7.09 -11.68
N THR A 25 2.35 7.26 -12.69
CA THR A 25 3.58 8.07 -12.57
C THR A 25 3.25 9.54 -12.36
N ALA A 26 2.26 10.07 -13.07
CA ALA A 26 1.83 11.47 -12.91
C ALA A 26 1.25 11.73 -11.51
N LEU A 27 0.41 10.82 -10.98
CA LEU A 27 -0.10 10.88 -9.61
C LEU A 27 1.04 10.80 -8.59
N ASN A 28 1.94 9.83 -8.75
CA ASN A 28 3.09 9.67 -7.86
C ASN A 28 3.96 10.93 -7.82
N SER A 29 4.31 11.49 -8.98
CA SER A 29 5.09 12.72 -9.10
C SER A 29 4.40 13.92 -8.45
N PHE A 30 3.07 13.99 -8.53
CA PHE A 30 2.30 15.01 -7.83
C PHE A 30 2.42 14.83 -6.30
N TYR A 31 2.16 13.63 -5.77
CA TYR A 31 2.22 13.37 -4.33
C TYR A 31 3.60 13.59 -3.73
N LEU A 32 4.66 13.20 -4.44
CA LEU A 32 6.03 13.43 -3.99
C LEU A 32 6.40 14.90 -3.91
N ARG A 33 5.77 15.77 -4.72
CA ARG A 33 5.95 17.22 -4.64
C ARG A 33 5.10 17.86 -3.53
N GLU A 34 3.93 17.30 -3.23
CA GLU A 34 3.12 17.71 -2.06
C GLU A 34 3.88 17.47 -0.75
N LEU A 35 4.57 16.34 -0.65
CA LEU A 35 5.35 15.92 0.53
C LEU A 35 6.84 16.21 0.39
N ALA A 36 7.22 17.13 -0.49
CA ALA A 36 8.62 17.44 -0.69
C ALA A 36 9.22 18.17 0.52
N GLU A 37 10.54 18.03 0.70
CA GLU A 37 11.26 18.74 1.74
C GLU A 37 11.02 20.27 1.67
N PRO A 38 11.13 21.00 2.80
CA PRO A 38 10.95 22.46 2.80
C PRO A 38 11.86 23.22 1.83
N SER A 39 13.04 22.67 1.52
CA SER A 39 14.00 23.22 0.55
C SER A 39 13.47 23.20 -0.89
N ALA A 40 12.53 22.31 -1.21
CA ALA A 40 11.94 22.09 -2.52
C ALA A 40 10.60 22.83 -2.72
N TYR A 41 10.29 23.82 -1.88
CA TYR A 41 9.01 24.57 -1.92
C TYR A 41 8.63 25.14 -3.30
N LYS A 42 9.59 25.39 -4.19
CA LYS A 42 9.35 25.86 -5.57
C LYS A 42 8.77 24.78 -6.49
N MET A 43 8.93 23.51 -6.13
CA MET A 43 8.39 22.37 -6.86
C MET A 43 6.98 21.98 -6.39
N ALA A 44 6.53 22.54 -5.25
CA ALA A 44 5.19 22.27 -4.72
C ALA A 44 4.13 22.48 -5.81
N PRO A 45 3.12 21.59 -5.91
CA PRO A 45 2.11 21.71 -6.95
C PRO A 45 1.36 23.05 -6.90
N ILE A 46 1.05 23.57 -8.08
CA ILE A 46 0.31 24.83 -8.23
C ILE A 46 -1.14 24.58 -8.61
N HIS A 47 -2.00 25.60 -8.44
CA HIS A 47 -3.46 25.46 -8.49
C HIS A 47 -4.03 24.65 -9.68
N HIS A 48 -3.53 24.88 -10.90
CA HIS A 48 -4.06 24.17 -12.08
C HIS A 48 -3.69 22.67 -12.11
N GLU A 49 -2.62 22.27 -11.43
CA GLU A 49 -2.20 20.88 -11.31
C GLU A 49 -3.19 20.11 -10.42
N TYR A 50 -3.68 20.72 -9.33
CA TYR A 50 -4.70 20.11 -8.47
C TYR A 50 -5.97 19.76 -9.25
N THR A 51 -6.45 20.64 -10.14
CA THR A 51 -7.65 20.36 -10.94
C THR A 51 -7.47 19.13 -11.83
N ARG A 52 -6.28 18.94 -12.42
CA ARG A 52 -5.98 17.73 -13.19
C ARG A 52 -5.90 16.50 -12.27
N THR A 53 -5.17 16.61 -11.17
CA THR A 53 -4.95 15.51 -10.23
C THR A 53 -6.26 15.04 -9.58
N HIS A 54 -7.11 15.94 -9.09
CA HIS A 54 -8.40 15.58 -8.49
C HIS A 54 -9.28 14.79 -9.45
N ARG A 55 -9.30 15.15 -10.74
CA ARG A 55 -10.04 14.36 -11.74
C ARG A 55 -9.50 12.95 -11.89
N LEU A 56 -8.17 12.80 -11.93
CA LEU A 56 -7.52 11.49 -12.00
C LEU A 56 -7.81 10.67 -10.73
N GLU A 57 -7.76 11.30 -9.56
CA GLU A 57 -8.13 10.67 -8.28
C GLU A 57 -9.59 10.22 -8.26
N ASP A 58 -10.53 11.06 -8.70
CA ASP A 58 -11.95 10.74 -8.78
C ASP A 58 -12.21 9.57 -9.74
N GLU A 59 -11.61 9.60 -10.93
CA GLU A 59 -11.68 8.51 -11.91
C GLU A 59 -11.07 7.21 -11.36
N TRP A 60 -9.95 7.29 -10.64
CA TRP A 60 -9.30 6.12 -10.07
C TRP A 60 -10.12 5.53 -8.92
N ASN A 61 -10.61 6.36 -8.01
CA ASN A 61 -11.46 5.92 -6.91
C ASN A 61 -12.75 5.29 -7.45
N ALA A 62 -13.38 5.89 -8.46
CA ALA A 62 -14.57 5.32 -9.10
C ALA A 62 -14.27 3.95 -9.73
N TYR A 63 -13.10 3.79 -10.38
CA TYR A 63 -12.64 2.50 -10.87
C TYR A 63 -12.47 1.48 -9.75
N GLU A 64 -11.74 1.81 -8.68
CA GLU A 64 -11.50 0.86 -7.58
C GLU A 64 -12.80 0.51 -6.85
N GLU A 65 -13.71 1.47 -6.68
CA GLU A 65 -15.04 1.23 -6.11
C GLU A 65 -15.92 0.33 -6.99
N SER A 66 -15.79 0.42 -8.33
CA SER A 66 -16.53 -0.43 -9.28
C SER A 66 -16.18 -1.91 -9.16
N ARG A 67 -15.03 -2.23 -8.55
CA ARG A 67 -14.55 -3.60 -8.31
C ARG A 67 -15.11 -4.21 -7.03
N LEU A 68 -15.82 -3.44 -6.21
CA LEU A 68 -16.23 -3.85 -4.87
C LEU A 68 -17.65 -4.42 -4.85
N ASP A 69 -17.82 -5.56 -4.16
CA ASP A 69 -19.15 -5.99 -3.71
C ASP A 69 -19.52 -5.29 -2.40
N LYS A 70 -20.37 -4.26 -2.51
CA LYS A 70 -20.87 -3.48 -1.37
C LYS A 70 -22.16 -4.03 -0.76
N THR A 71 -22.71 -5.13 -1.28
CA THR A 71 -24.04 -5.62 -0.87
C THR A 71 -24.08 -6.18 0.56
N ARG A 72 -22.92 -6.55 1.12
CA ARG A 72 -22.79 -7.23 2.42
C ARG A 72 -21.85 -6.53 3.39
N LEU A 73 -21.75 -5.20 3.30
CA LEU A 73 -20.95 -4.44 4.25
C LEU A 73 -21.57 -4.46 5.66
N PRO A 74 -20.74 -4.54 6.71
CA PRO A 74 -21.20 -4.53 8.09
C PRO A 74 -21.90 -3.22 8.44
N LYS A 75 -22.95 -3.28 9.26
CA LYS A 75 -23.77 -2.09 9.62
C LYS A 75 -23.49 -1.55 11.02
N ASN A 76 -22.70 -2.27 11.81
CA ASN A 76 -22.37 -1.91 13.18
C ASN A 76 -20.98 -2.46 13.56
N ALA A 77 -20.43 -1.98 14.66
CA ALA A 77 -19.09 -2.36 15.12
C ALA A 77 -18.90 -3.87 15.35
N ALA A 78 -19.93 -4.57 15.83
CA ALA A 78 -19.84 -6.01 16.10
C ALA A 78 -19.75 -6.84 14.80
N GLU A 79 -20.54 -6.45 13.79
CA GLU A 79 -20.45 -7.02 12.44
C GLU A 79 -19.12 -6.66 11.78
N PHE A 80 -18.65 -5.41 11.95
CA PHE A 80 -17.41 -4.92 11.39
C PHE A 80 -16.21 -5.75 11.84
N LEU A 81 -16.08 -6.03 13.14
CA LEU A 81 -14.98 -6.85 13.66
C LEU A 81 -14.94 -8.25 13.01
N LYS A 82 -16.11 -8.88 12.90
CA LYS A 82 -16.23 -10.21 12.28
C LYS A 82 -15.89 -10.16 10.79
N TRP A 83 -16.35 -9.12 10.09
CA TRP A 83 -16.09 -8.91 8.67
C TRP A 83 -14.60 -8.66 8.41
N TYR A 84 -13.98 -7.75 9.16
CA TYR A 84 -12.58 -7.38 9.04
C TYR A 84 -11.66 -8.59 9.31
N THR A 85 -11.96 -9.39 10.35
CA THR A 85 -11.20 -10.61 10.67
C THR A 85 -11.22 -11.62 9.51
N ARG A 86 -12.37 -11.77 8.82
CA ARG A 86 -12.46 -12.63 7.63
C ARG A 86 -11.65 -12.07 6.48
N LEU A 87 -11.76 -10.76 6.21
CA LEU A 87 -11.01 -10.10 5.13
C LEU A 87 -9.49 -10.28 5.31
N HIS A 88 -9.00 -10.12 6.55
CA HIS A 88 -7.59 -10.37 6.89
C HIS A 88 -7.15 -11.81 6.61
N SER A 89 -7.95 -12.79 7.04
CA SER A 89 -7.67 -14.20 6.76
C SER A 89 -7.65 -14.49 5.26
N THR A 90 -8.64 -13.99 4.52
CA THR A 90 -8.71 -14.17 3.07
C THR A 90 -7.51 -13.52 2.37
N HIS A 91 -7.08 -12.33 2.80
CA HIS A 91 -5.88 -11.69 2.25
C HIS A 91 -4.66 -12.59 2.42
N ARG A 92 -4.47 -13.17 3.61
CA ARG A 92 -3.36 -14.08 3.89
C ARG A 92 -3.35 -15.25 2.94
N ASP A 93 -4.52 -15.86 2.70
CA ASP A 93 -4.66 -17.01 1.82
C ASP A 93 -4.32 -16.64 0.36
N GLU A 94 -4.83 -15.51 -0.14
CA GLU A 94 -4.57 -15.03 -1.52
C GLU A 94 -3.09 -14.80 -1.81
N VAL A 95 -2.35 -14.20 -0.88
CA VAL A 95 -0.92 -13.87 -1.09
C VAL A 95 0.02 -14.99 -0.63
N SER A 96 -0.51 -16.06 -0.04
CA SER A 96 0.29 -17.11 0.59
C SER A 96 1.25 -17.80 -0.36
N ALA A 97 0.82 -18.09 -1.60
CA ALA A 97 1.62 -18.77 -2.61
C ALA A 97 2.85 -17.93 -3.00
N PHE A 98 2.65 -16.65 -3.34
CA PHE A 98 3.73 -15.71 -3.66
C PHE A 98 4.76 -15.63 -2.54
N PHE A 99 4.32 -15.43 -1.29
CA PHE A 99 5.24 -15.29 -0.17
C PHE A 99 5.90 -16.59 0.27
N THR A 100 5.28 -17.75 0.01
CA THR A 100 5.92 -19.06 0.24
C THR A 100 7.06 -19.25 -0.75
N TRP A 101 6.79 -19.00 -2.03
CA TRP A 101 7.81 -19.04 -3.07
C TRP A 101 8.94 -18.03 -2.83
N LEU A 102 8.62 -16.78 -2.45
CA LEU A 102 9.62 -15.76 -2.11
C LEU A 102 10.54 -16.26 -0.99
N ALA A 103 9.96 -16.82 0.07
CA ALA A 103 10.71 -17.29 1.22
C ALA A 103 11.60 -18.51 0.92
N GLU A 104 11.16 -19.41 0.03
CA GLU A 104 11.73 -20.76 -0.10
C GLU A 104 12.53 -20.96 -1.40
N GLU A 105 12.20 -20.22 -2.45
CA GLU A 105 12.67 -20.50 -3.82
C GLU A 105 13.27 -19.30 -4.55
N SER A 106 12.91 -18.05 -4.21
CA SER A 106 13.40 -16.88 -4.94
C SER A 106 14.93 -16.80 -5.00
N THR A 107 15.44 -16.22 -6.08
CA THR A 107 16.86 -15.84 -6.17
C THR A 107 17.13 -14.50 -5.46
N LEU A 108 18.40 -14.10 -5.40
CA LEU A 108 18.79 -12.80 -4.86
C LEU A 108 18.28 -11.65 -5.74
N GLU A 109 18.32 -11.80 -7.06
CA GLU A 109 17.83 -10.82 -8.02
C GLU A 109 16.32 -10.61 -7.87
N GLU A 110 15.56 -11.69 -7.68
CA GLU A 110 14.12 -11.62 -7.44
C GLU A 110 13.81 -10.95 -6.10
N LEU A 111 14.50 -11.35 -5.03
CA LEU A 111 14.33 -10.68 -3.73
C LEU A 111 14.67 -9.18 -3.82
N SER A 112 15.77 -8.82 -4.50
CA SER A 112 16.13 -7.42 -4.70
C SER A 112 15.12 -6.65 -5.53
N PHE A 113 14.56 -7.26 -6.58
CA PHE A 113 13.49 -6.64 -7.36
C PHE A 113 12.26 -6.38 -6.50
N TYR A 114 11.87 -7.33 -5.66
CA TYR A 114 10.75 -7.15 -4.73
C TYR A 114 11.00 -6.00 -3.75
N ILE A 115 12.18 -5.92 -3.13
CA ILE A 115 12.52 -4.82 -2.21
C ILE A 115 12.52 -3.46 -2.91
N ALA A 116 13.00 -3.38 -4.15
CA ALA A 116 12.94 -2.15 -4.94
C ALA A 116 11.49 -1.68 -5.19
N MET A 117 10.54 -2.61 -5.30
CA MET A 117 9.12 -2.26 -5.44
C MET A 117 8.49 -1.83 -4.11
N GLU A 118 8.90 -2.43 -2.99
CA GLU A 118 8.46 -2.00 -1.65
C GLU A 118 8.89 -0.55 -1.33
N GLU A 119 9.99 -0.06 -1.92
CA GLU A 119 10.43 1.34 -1.76
C GLU A 119 9.37 2.35 -2.19
N GLN A 120 8.54 2.01 -3.19
CA GLN A 120 7.45 2.87 -3.66
C GLN A 120 6.32 3.02 -2.63
N VAL A 121 6.29 2.15 -1.62
CA VAL A 121 5.27 2.10 -0.56
C VAL A 121 5.85 2.62 0.75
N ASP A 122 6.97 2.05 1.18
CA ASP A 122 7.52 2.25 2.52
C ASP A 122 8.35 3.55 2.63
N GLY A 123 8.80 4.13 1.51
CA GLY A 123 9.71 5.29 1.51
C GLY A 123 9.14 6.61 2.06
N ARG A 124 7.84 6.67 2.33
CA ARG A 124 7.07 7.83 2.85
C ARG A 124 6.01 7.41 3.87
N PHE A 125 6.14 6.22 4.46
CA PHE A 125 5.10 5.68 5.33
C PHE A 125 4.90 6.54 6.60
N ASP A 126 6.00 7.06 7.14
CA ASP A 126 6.00 8.03 8.23
C ASP A 126 5.12 9.27 7.97
N ASP A 127 5.22 9.89 6.80
CA ASP A 127 4.39 11.02 6.40
C ASP A 127 2.90 10.65 6.32
N VAL A 128 2.58 9.44 5.84
CA VAL A 128 1.20 8.93 5.78
C VAL A 128 0.61 8.80 7.19
N ILE A 129 1.37 8.26 8.14
CA ILE A 129 0.94 8.14 9.54
C ILE A 129 0.76 9.53 10.18
N ALA A 130 1.68 10.46 9.93
CA ALA A 130 1.58 11.83 10.42
C ALA A 130 0.29 12.52 9.93
N LEU A 131 -0.04 12.39 8.63
CA LEU A 131 -1.28 12.91 8.05
C LEU A 131 -2.52 12.21 8.60
N ALA A 132 -2.46 10.88 8.82
CA ALA A 132 -3.55 10.11 9.43
C ALA A 132 -3.82 10.52 10.89
N GLN A 133 -2.83 11.05 11.61
CA GLN A 133 -3.01 11.52 12.98
C GLN A 133 -3.76 12.87 13.05
N LEU A 134 -3.72 13.70 12.01
CA LEU A 134 -4.27 15.06 12.03
C LEU A 134 -5.79 15.07 12.24
N GLY A 135 -6.23 15.74 13.30
CA GLY A 135 -7.64 15.87 13.67
C GLY A 135 -8.24 14.66 14.40
N MET A 136 -7.46 13.60 14.64
CA MET A 136 -7.85 12.53 15.57
C MET A 136 -7.99 13.07 17.00
N THR A 137 -8.82 12.41 17.81
CA THR A 137 -9.07 12.79 19.21
C THR A 137 -9.04 11.57 20.13
N GLY A 138 -8.84 11.80 21.43
CA GLY A 138 -8.82 10.75 22.45
C GLY A 138 -7.77 9.67 22.19
N ASP A 139 -8.12 8.43 22.55
CA ASP A 139 -7.21 7.27 22.42
C ASP A 139 -6.86 6.94 20.97
N MET A 140 -7.74 7.26 20.00
CA MET A 140 -7.42 7.10 18.58
C MET A 140 -6.20 7.94 18.19
N LYS A 141 -6.11 9.17 18.70
CA LYS A 141 -4.96 10.05 18.46
C LYS A 141 -3.68 9.50 19.09
N LEU A 142 -3.78 8.95 20.30
CA LEU A 142 -2.64 8.35 20.99
C LEU A 142 -2.12 7.11 20.26
N ALA A 143 -3.02 6.25 19.77
CA ALA A 143 -2.62 5.07 18.99
C ALA A 143 -1.82 5.45 17.72
N LEU A 144 -2.28 6.47 16.96
CA LEU A 144 -1.53 6.95 15.79
C LEU A 144 -0.22 7.66 16.18
N ALA A 145 -0.19 8.35 17.33
CA ALA A 145 1.02 9.00 17.82
C ALA A 145 2.09 7.99 18.29
N GLU A 146 1.68 6.90 18.93
CA GLU A 146 2.56 5.78 19.29
C GLU A 146 3.15 5.15 18.03
N ASN A 147 2.31 4.83 17.04
CA ASN A 147 2.74 4.31 15.75
C ASN A 147 3.75 5.25 15.07
N TYR A 148 3.41 6.54 14.94
CA TYR A 148 4.33 7.53 14.38
C TYR A 148 5.67 7.59 15.14
N TRP A 149 5.64 7.49 16.47
CA TRP A 149 6.85 7.54 17.28
C TRP A 149 7.74 6.32 17.09
N ASP A 150 7.14 5.14 16.90
CA ASP A 150 7.86 3.93 16.50
C ASP A 150 8.49 4.13 15.11
N GLU A 151 7.76 4.66 14.12
CA GLU A 151 8.30 4.98 12.78
C GLU A 151 9.49 5.97 12.83
N MET A 152 9.48 6.90 13.79
CA MET A 152 10.57 7.85 14.05
C MET A 152 11.76 7.23 14.80
N GLY A 153 11.80 5.90 14.97
CA GLY A 153 12.87 5.22 15.69
C GLY A 153 12.95 5.63 17.15
N LEU A 154 11.80 5.95 17.76
CA LEU A 154 11.70 6.50 19.11
C LEU A 154 12.56 7.77 19.32
N GLY A 155 12.72 8.57 18.26
CA GLY A 155 13.54 9.78 18.25
C GLY A 155 15.03 9.57 17.95
N THR A 156 15.44 8.34 17.64
CA THR A 156 16.82 8.02 17.25
C THR A 156 16.93 7.95 15.73
N LEU A 157 17.62 8.92 15.11
CA LEU A 157 17.71 9.04 13.64
C LEU A 157 18.20 7.77 12.95
N SER A 158 19.19 7.06 13.52
CA SER A 158 19.69 5.81 12.94
C SER A 158 18.69 4.66 13.01
N GLU A 159 17.68 4.76 13.89
CA GLU A 159 16.60 3.79 14.06
C GLU A 159 15.32 4.22 13.35
N MET A 160 15.27 5.41 12.74
CA MET A 160 14.12 5.86 11.97
C MET A 160 13.87 4.89 10.82
N HIS A 161 12.64 4.40 10.69
CA HIS A 161 12.31 3.28 9.81
C HIS A 161 12.62 3.58 8.35
N THR A 162 12.33 4.80 7.87
CA THR A 162 12.66 5.20 6.50
C THR A 162 14.16 5.37 6.26
N VAL A 163 14.97 5.63 7.30
CA VAL A 163 16.44 5.62 7.21
C VAL A 163 16.95 4.17 7.11
N LEU A 164 16.46 3.30 7.97
CA LEU A 164 16.80 1.87 7.98
C LEU A 164 16.42 1.17 6.67
N PHE A 165 15.22 1.42 6.15
CA PHE A 165 14.79 0.85 4.87
C PHE A 165 15.68 1.30 3.72
N ARG A 166 15.96 2.61 3.60
CA ARG A 166 16.84 3.14 2.53
C ARG A 166 18.23 2.53 2.60
N LYS A 167 18.77 2.35 3.81
CA LYS A 167 20.06 1.67 4.00
C LYS A 167 19.98 0.21 3.53
N SER A 168 18.97 -0.53 3.97
CA SER A 168 18.76 -1.94 3.58
C SER A 168 18.63 -2.09 2.05
N ALA A 169 17.78 -1.29 1.42
CA ALA A 169 17.58 -1.29 -0.03
C ALA A 169 18.86 -0.91 -0.79
N ALA A 170 19.59 0.12 -0.35
CA ALA A 170 20.86 0.52 -0.96
C ALA A 170 21.93 -0.58 -0.90
N THR A 171 22.11 -1.21 0.26
CA THR A 171 23.06 -2.32 0.43
C THR A 171 22.67 -3.52 -0.44
N LEU A 172 21.38 -3.84 -0.53
CA LEU A 172 20.91 -4.92 -1.40
C LEU A 172 21.18 -4.60 -2.88
N HIS A 173 20.96 -3.37 -3.32
CA HIS A 173 21.27 -2.90 -4.67
C HIS A 173 22.77 -2.94 -4.99
N GLU A 174 23.63 -2.68 -4.01
CA GLU A 174 25.09 -2.78 -4.19
C GLU A 174 25.53 -4.24 -4.39
N LEU A 175 24.95 -5.18 -3.65
CA LEU A 175 25.29 -6.61 -3.72
C LEU A 175 24.95 -7.24 -5.09
N ILE A 176 23.84 -6.85 -5.71
CA ILE A 176 23.43 -7.36 -7.03
C ILE A 176 24.19 -6.70 -8.20
N GLY A 177 24.84 -5.56 -7.95
CA GLY A 177 25.57 -4.80 -8.95
C GLY A 177 24.69 -4.15 -10.04
N PRO A 178 25.29 -3.33 -10.91
CA PRO A 178 24.56 -2.48 -11.86
C PRO A 178 23.83 -3.24 -12.98
N GLN A 179 24.17 -4.51 -13.24
CA GLN A 179 23.52 -5.32 -14.28
C GLN A 179 22.12 -5.80 -13.89
N ALA A 180 21.81 -5.81 -12.60
CA ALA A 180 20.49 -6.14 -12.07
C ALA A 180 19.58 -4.90 -11.90
N ARG A 181 19.99 -3.72 -12.41
CA ARG A 181 19.24 -2.47 -12.23
C ARG A 181 17.90 -2.50 -12.98
N VAL A 182 16.85 -2.62 -12.16
CA VAL A 182 15.52 -2.03 -12.26
C VAL A 182 14.94 -1.96 -13.66
N GLN A 183 14.16 -2.99 -13.98
CA GLN A 183 13.09 -2.85 -14.95
C GLN A 183 12.07 -1.81 -14.47
N GLN A 184 11.43 -1.15 -15.44
CA GLN A 184 10.35 -0.22 -15.19
C GLN A 184 9.31 -0.85 -14.25
N ALA A 185 9.06 -0.20 -13.10
CA ALA A 185 8.09 -0.67 -12.12
C ALA A 185 6.72 -0.86 -12.78
N PRO A 186 6.00 -1.97 -12.52
CA PRO A 186 4.63 -2.11 -13.00
C PRO A 186 3.77 -1.00 -12.40
N ALA A 187 2.69 -0.62 -13.10
CA ALA A 187 1.80 0.45 -12.64
C ALA A 187 1.24 0.13 -11.25
N GLU A 188 0.99 -1.15 -10.97
CA GLU A 188 0.50 -1.70 -9.71
C GLU A 188 1.45 -1.43 -8.53
N ALA A 189 2.77 -1.38 -8.76
CA ALA A 189 3.74 -0.98 -7.73
C ALA A 189 3.55 0.47 -7.29
N LEU A 190 3.35 1.38 -8.25
CA LEU A 190 3.04 2.77 -7.93
C LEU A 190 1.66 2.90 -7.29
N LYS A 191 0.64 2.18 -7.77
CA LYS A 191 -0.70 2.16 -7.18
C LYS A 191 -0.67 1.81 -5.69
N ASN A 192 0.21 0.88 -5.30
CA ASN A 192 0.32 0.39 -3.92
C ASN A 192 0.64 1.49 -2.91
N GLY A 193 1.54 2.42 -3.26
CA GLY A 193 1.87 3.61 -2.46
C GLY A 193 0.94 4.80 -2.74
N ASN A 194 0.64 5.06 -4.01
CA ASN A 194 -0.21 6.17 -4.46
C ASN A 194 -1.60 6.17 -3.78
N LEU A 195 -2.18 5.01 -3.53
CA LEU A 195 -3.48 4.89 -2.87
C LEU A 195 -3.45 5.50 -1.46
N LEU A 196 -2.40 5.19 -0.68
CA LEU A 196 -2.24 5.69 0.68
C LEU A 196 -2.02 7.20 0.66
N LEU A 197 -1.17 7.69 -0.25
CA LEU A 197 -0.91 9.12 -0.42
C LEU A 197 -2.16 9.89 -0.83
N MET A 198 -2.95 9.37 -1.77
CA MET A 198 -4.24 9.95 -2.16
C MET A 198 -5.17 10.08 -0.94
N TYR A 199 -5.34 9.00 -0.16
CA TYR A 199 -6.22 9.02 1.01
C TYR A 199 -5.68 9.90 2.15
N ALA A 200 -4.35 10.01 2.31
CA ALA A 200 -3.71 10.86 3.30
C ALA A 200 -3.85 12.36 2.97
N LEU A 201 -3.64 12.72 1.70
CA LEU A 201 -3.69 14.12 1.24
C LEU A 201 -5.13 14.64 1.02
N ARG A 202 -6.12 13.74 0.92
CA ARG A 202 -7.52 14.10 0.71
C ARG A 202 -8.35 13.78 1.94
N ARG A 203 -8.57 14.81 2.77
CA ARG A 203 -9.21 14.69 4.08
C ARG A 203 -10.62 14.05 4.07
N GLN A 204 -11.32 14.09 2.94
CA GLN A 204 -12.61 13.40 2.76
C GLN A 204 -12.49 11.87 2.81
N TYR A 205 -11.34 11.31 2.44
CA TYR A 205 -11.07 9.87 2.45
C TYR A 205 -10.45 9.37 3.75
N HIS A 206 -10.46 10.18 4.81
CA HIS A 206 -9.83 9.80 6.07
C HIS A 206 -10.34 8.46 6.67
N PRO A 207 -11.65 8.14 6.67
CA PRO A 207 -12.09 6.81 7.10
C PRO A 207 -11.57 5.68 6.19
N ARG A 208 -11.46 5.92 4.87
CA ARG A 208 -10.84 4.97 3.93
C ARG A 208 -9.35 4.77 4.23
N LEU A 209 -8.63 5.85 4.54
CA LEU A 209 -7.22 5.80 4.95
C LEU A 209 -7.04 4.89 6.16
N LEU A 210 -7.84 5.08 7.21
CA LEU A 210 -7.75 4.27 8.43
C LEU A 210 -8.01 2.79 8.16
N GLY A 211 -8.99 2.48 7.30
CA GLY A 211 -9.24 1.11 6.85
C GLY A 211 -8.07 0.53 6.05
N ALA A 212 -7.50 1.31 5.13
CA ALA A 212 -6.36 0.91 4.31
C ALA A 212 -5.09 0.67 5.15
N LEU A 213 -4.78 1.57 6.10
CA LEU A 213 -3.66 1.42 7.03
C LEU A 213 -3.83 0.16 7.89
N ALA A 214 -5.04 -0.09 8.40
CA ALA A 214 -5.29 -1.27 9.20
C ALA A 214 -5.05 -2.57 8.43
N ILE A 215 -5.42 -2.65 7.14
CA ILE A 215 -5.11 -3.82 6.31
C ILE A 215 -3.61 -3.91 6.04
N LEU A 216 -2.95 -2.79 5.71
CA LEU A 216 -1.51 -2.77 5.44
C LEU A 216 -0.71 -3.29 6.64
N GLU A 217 -0.88 -2.69 7.81
CA GLU A 217 -0.08 -3.04 8.98
C GLU A 217 -0.44 -4.41 9.55
N HIS A 218 -1.72 -4.79 9.55
CA HIS A 218 -2.10 -6.11 10.08
C HIS A 218 -1.65 -7.27 9.19
N THR A 219 -1.30 -7.00 7.92
CA THR A 219 -0.75 -8.00 6.99
C THR A 219 0.78 -7.94 6.90
N ALA A 220 1.39 -6.83 7.31
CA ALA A 220 2.83 -6.59 7.25
C ALA A 220 3.68 -7.65 7.99
N PRO A 221 3.33 -8.11 9.22
CA PRO A 221 4.13 -9.13 9.91
C PRO A 221 4.30 -10.43 9.13
N TYR A 222 3.26 -10.86 8.42
CA TYR A 222 3.34 -12.07 7.59
C TYR A 222 4.32 -11.86 6.44
N ARG A 223 4.16 -10.77 5.69
CA ARG A 223 5.06 -10.38 4.59
C ARG A 223 6.51 -10.27 5.06
N PHE A 224 6.78 -9.48 6.10
CA PHE A 224 8.13 -9.30 6.64
C PHE A 224 8.75 -10.62 7.11
N SER A 225 7.97 -11.50 7.78
CA SER A 225 8.50 -12.81 8.21
C SER A 225 8.94 -13.69 7.03
N ARG A 226 8.25 -13.59 5.89
CA ARG A 226 8.56 -14.33 4.67
C ARG A 226 9.77 -13.72 3.96
N THR A 227 9.86 -12.40 3.89
CA THR A 227 11.03 -11.66 3.40
C THR A 227 12.29 -11.97 4.22
N VAL A 228 12.21 -11.93 5.55
CA VAL A 228 13.34 -12.28 6.43
C VAL A 228 13.77 -13.73 6.25
N LYS A 229 12.83 -14.66 6.07
CA LYS A 229 13.15 -16.06 5.75
C LYS A 229 13.93 -16.17 4.44
N ALA A 230 13.52 -15.43 3.39
CA ALA A 230 14.25 -15.37 2.12
C ALA A 230 15.66 -14.80 2.30
N MET A 231 15.78 -13.65 2.99
CA MET A 231 17.06 -12.98 3.25
C MET A 231 18.05 -13.87 3.98
N ARG A 232 17.60 -14.59 5.03
CA ARG A 232 18.45 -15.52 5.77
C ARG A 232 18.87 -16.72 4.92
N ARG A 233 17.96 -17.29 4.11
CA ARG A 233 18.28 -18.38 3.16
C ARG A 233 19.34 -17.95 2.13
N LEU A 234 19.29 -16.70 1.71
CA LEU A 234 20.21 -16.10 0.74
C LEU A 234 21.46 -15.47 1.38
N HIS A 235 21.66 -15.64 2.69
CA HIS A 235 22.82 -15.14 3.44
C HIS A 235 23.01 -13.61 3.34
N MET A 236 21.92 -12.85 3.37
CA MET A 236 22.00 -11.39 3.40
C MET A 236 22.64 -10.89 4.70
N PRO A 237 23.40 -9.78 4.65
CA PRO A 237 23.94 -9.13 5.84
C PRO A 237 22.85 -8.76 6.87
N GLU A 238 23.19 -8.80 8.16
CA GLU A 238 22.21 -8.52 9.22
C GLU A 238 21.70 -7.06 9.19
N ASP A 239 22.48 -6.11 8.68
CA ASP A 239 22.02 -4.73 8.53
C ASP A 239 20.99 -4.55 7.40
N VAL A 240 20.92 -5.48 6.45
CA VAL A 240 19.82 -5.57 5.46
C VAL A 240 18.58 -6.19 6.13
N ILE A 241 18.76 -7.23 6.93
CA ILE A 241 17.67 -7.98 7.60
C ILE A 241 16.99 -7.15 8.69
N TYR A 242 17.76 -6.35 9.43
CA TYR A 242 17.32 -5.67 10.66
C TYR A 242 15.99 -4.93 10.53
N TYR A 243 15.85 -4.07 9.50
CA TYR A 243 14.61 -3.35 9.23
C TYR A 243 13.40 -4.29 9.12
N HIS A 244 13.54 -5.35 8.31
CA HIS A 244 12.45 -6.28 8.04
C HIS A 244 12.11 -7.14 9.26
N ASP A 245 13.11 -7.61 10.03
CA ASP A 245 12.90 -8.44 11.22
C ASP A 245 12.19 -7.66 12.34
N MET A 246 12.56 -6.38 12.52
CA MET A 246 11.95 -5.49 13.50
C MET A 246 10.45 -5.28 13.24
N HIS A 247 10.06 -5.04 11.99
CA HIS A 247 8.65 -4.79 11.61
C HIS A 247 7.73 -5.98 11.87
N ILE A 248 8.25 -7.22 11.96
CA ILE A 248 7.44 -8.39 12.32
C ILE A 248 6.73 -8.19 13.66
N LYS A 249 7.43 -7.63 14.66
CA LYS A 249 6.89 -7.44 16.00
C LYS A 249 6.15 -6.11 16.14
N ILE A 250 6.73 -5.04 15.60
CA ILE A 250 6.18 -3.69 15.69
C ILE A 250 4.80 -3.65 15.00
N ASP A 251 4.69 -4.11 13.76
CA ASP A 251 3.43 -4.03 13.02
C ASP A 251 2.36 -5.01 13.53
N ALA A 252 2.78 -6.09 14.20
CA ALA A 252 1.83 -6.97 14.89
C ALA A 252 1.14 -6.25 16.05
N ASN A 253 1.78 -5.24 16.65
CA ASN A 253 1.16 -4.34 17.61
C ASN A 253 0.36 -3.24 16.88
N HIS A 254 0.95 -2.58 15.88
CA HIS A 254 0.27 -1.49 15.17
C HIS A 254 -1.06 -1.92 14.54
N GLY A 255 -1.10 -3.06 13.84
CA GLY A 255 -2.33 -3.60 13.26
C GLY A 255 -3.43 -3.88 14.31
N LYS A 256 -3.05 -4.32 15.53
CA LYS A 256 -4.00 -4.48 16.64
C LYS A 256 -4.47 -3.13 17.17
N GLN A 257 -3.57 -2.16 17.31
CA GLN A 257 -3.91 -0.82 17.78
C GLN A 257 -4.85 -0.12 16.80
N LEU A 258 -4.57 -0.15 15.49
CA LEU A 258 -5.48 0.38 14.47
C LEU A 258 -6.86 -0.29 14.53
N LEU A 259 -6.93 -1.61 14.66
CA LEU A 259 -8.22 -2.28 14.77
C LEU A 259 -8.98 -1.89 16.06
N TYR A 260 -8.36 -2.07 17.22
CA TYR A 260 -9.05 -2.02 18.51
C TYR A 260 -9.11 -0.63 19.15
N ARG A 261 -8.12 0.23 18.90
CA ARG A 261 -8.05 1.59 19.46
C ARG A 261 -8.46 2.66 18.47
N VAL A 262 -8.57 2.36 17.16
CA VAL A 262 -8.96 3.34 16.13
C VAL A 262 -10.26 2.96 15.44
N LEU A 263 -10.27 1.89 14.64
CA LEU A 263 -11.43 1.50 13.83
C LEU A 263 -12.64 1.10 14.67
N MET A 264 -12.44 0.29 15.73
CA MET A 264 -13.55 -0.16 16.58
C MET A 264 -14.20 0.98 17.38
N PRO A 265 -13.45 1.92 18.00
CA PRO A 265 -14.02 3.12 18.58
C PRO A 265 -14.76 3.98 17.56
N LEU A 266 -14.16 4.23 16.38
CA LEU A 266 -14.81 4.99 15.31
C LEU A 266 -16.11 4.35 14.85
N ALA A 267 -16.13 3.04 14.63
CA ALA A 267 -17.33 2.28 14.27
C ALA A 267 -18.44 2.33 15.33
N LYS A 268 -18.07 2.49 16.60
CA LYS A 268 -19.03 2.63 17.72
C LYS A 268 -19.58 4.06 17.82
N SER A 269 -18.72 5.08 17.66
CA SER A 269 -19.11 6.49 17.82
C SER A 269 -19.72 7.10 16.56
N CYS A 270 -19.40 6.58 15.38
CA CYS A 270 -19.92 7.03 14.08
C CYS A 270 -20.14 5.81 13.17
N PRO A 271 -21.27 5.08 13.33
CA PRO A 271 -21.60 3.93 12.48
C PRO A 271 -21.65 4.25 10.99
N GLU A 272 -21.96 5.50 10.61
CA GLU A 272 -21.98 5.96 9.21
C GLU A 272 -20.59 5.89 8.55
N ALA A 273 -19.51 5.98 9.33
CA ALA A 273 -18.15 5.85 8.81
C ALA A 273 -17.76 4.40 8.48
N ILE A 274 -18.56 3.40 8.90
CA ILE A 274 -18.24 1.98 8.69
C ILE A 274 -18.15 1.64 7.22
N GLU A 275 -19.07 2.15 6.39
CA GLU A 275 -19.06 1.88 4.95
C GLU A 275 -17.74 2.37 4.31
N GLU A 276 -17.34 3.60 4.61
CA GLU A 276 -16.10 4.19 4.11
C GLU A 276 -14.85 3.46 4.63
N MET A 277 -14.82 3.05 5.90
CA MET A 277 -13.74 2.20 6.42
C MET A 277 -13.66 0.86 5.69
N CYS A 278 -14.80 0.25 5.37
CA CYS A 278 -14.84 -1.02 4.63
C CYS A 278 -14.38 -0.85 3.19
N ILE A 279 -14.79 0.24 2.53
CA ILE A 279 -14.33 0.59 1.18
C ILE A 279 -12.81 0.74 1.17
N GLY A 280 -12.23 1.48 2.13
CA GLY A 280 -10.79 1.62 2.26
C GLY A 280 -10.07 0.28 2.46
N CYS A 281 -10.58 -0.57 3.35
CA CYS A 281 -10.05 -1.93 3.56
C CYS A 281 -10.06 -2.77 2.27
N LEU A 282 -11.19 -2.78 1.54
CA LEU A 282 -11.36 -3.59 0.32
C LEU A 282 -10.50 -3.09 -0.85
N ILE A 283 -10.40 -1.77 -1.03
CA ILE A 283 -9.55 -1.20 -2.08
C ILE A 283 -8.08 -1.50 -1.76
N ARG A 284 -7.65 -1.31 -0.50
CA ARG A 284 -6.29 -1.68 -0.09
C ARG A 284 -5.99 -3.15 -0.37
N TYR A 285 -6.92 -4.04 -0.02
CA TYR A 285 -6.83 -5.47 -0.28
C TYR A 285 -6.64 -5.74 -1.78
N ASN A 286 -7.49 -5.18 -2.64
CA ASN A 286 -7.42 -5.41 -4.08
C ASN A 286 -6.11 -4.89 -4.68
N VAL A 287 -5.72 -3.66 -4.31
CA VAL A 287 -4.46 -3.06 -4.76
C VAL A 287 -3.24 -3.86 -4.29
N ALA A 288 -3.24 -4.39 -3.06
CA ALA A 288 -2.17 -5.24 -2.57
C ALA A 288 -2.08 -6.56 -3.36
N VAL A 289 -3.21 -7.20 -3.62
CA VAL A 289 -3.27 -8.46 -4.38
C VAL A 289 -2.81 -8.24 -5.83
N ASP A 290 -3.26 -7.18 -6.48
CA ASP A 290 -2.83 -6.81 -7.84
C ASP A 290 -1.32 -6.55 -7.86
N TYR A 291 -0.80 -5.83 -6.86
CA TYR A 291 0.61 -5.56 -6.69
C TYR A 291 1.45 -6.84 -6.61
N TYR A 292 1.13 -7.78 -5.71
CA TYR A 292 1.89 -9.02 -5.59
C TYR A 292 1.83 -9.88 -6.86
N LYS A 293 0.66 -9.96 -7.51
CA LYS A 293 0.51 -10.64 -8.80
C LYS A 293 1.36 -10.00 -9.90
N SER A 294 1.42 -8.66 -9.95
CA SER A 294 2.21 -7.93 -10.94
C SER A 294 3.72 -8.17 -10.76
N ILE A 295 4.19 -8.21 -9.50
CA ILE A 295 5.60 -8.48 -9.19
C ILE A 295 5.96 -9.90 -9.59
N GLU A 296 5.12 -10.87 -9.21
CA GLU A 296 5.34 -12.28 -9.57
C GLU A 296 5.43 -12.46 -11.09
N LEU A 297 4.54 -11.80 -11.84
CA LEU A 297 4.55 -11.84 -13.30
C LEU A 297 5.81 -11.18 -13.88
N ALA A 298 6.20 -10.01 -13.37
CA ALA A 298 7.42 -9.33 -13.81
C ALA A 298 8.67 -10.20 -13.58
N MET A 299 8.79 -10.82 -12.41
CA MET A 299 9.90 -11.75 -12.11
C MET A 299 9.94 -12.94 -13.08
N LYS A 300 8.78 -13.54 -13.38
CA LYS A 300 8.69 -14.67 -14.33
C LYS A 300 9.09 -14.27 -15.74
N ASN A 301 8.65 -13.12 -16.23
CA ASN A 301 9.00 -12.63 -17.57
C ASN A 301 10.51 -12.36 -17.72
N ASN A 302 11.17 -11.99 -16.63
CA ASN A 302 12.61 -11.69 -16.63
C ASN A 302 13.46 -12.95 -16.77
N LYS A 303 12.98 -14.06 -16.21
CA LYS A 303 13.60 -15.36 -16.41
C LYS A 303 13.57 -15.79 -17.89
N THR A 304 12.50 -15.49 -18.62
CA THR A 304 12.35 -15.86 -20.04
C THR A 304 13.25 -15.05 -20.98
N LEU A 305 13.65 -13.83 -20.59
CA LEU A 305 14.54 -12.98 -21.41
C LEU A 305 16.03 -13.33 -21.26
N LEU A 306 16.38 -14.12 -20.24
CA LEU A 306 17.75 -14.55 -19.94
C LEU A 306 18.03 -16.01 -20.32
N THR A 307 17.03 -16.73 -20.85
CA THR A 307 17.11 -18.11 -21.37
C THR A 307 17.00 -18.13 -22.88
#